data_AF-A0A961RLC0-F1
#
_entry.id   AF-A0A961RLC0-F1
#
_cell.length_a   1.000
_cell.length_b   1.000
_cell.length_c   1.000
_cell.angle_alpha   90.00
_cell.angle_beta   90.00
_cell.angle_gamma   90.00
#
_symmetry.space_group_name_H-M   'P 1'
#
loop_
_entity.id
_entity.type
_entity.pdbx_description
1 polymer ?
#
loop_
_entity_poly.entity_id
_entity_poly.type
_entity_poly.pdbx_seq_one_letter_code
_entity_poly.pdbx_strand_id
1 'polypeptide(L)'
;MAQTRLTIATRGQGLYEFTAEATAFVQANAPAEGLLTIFVRHTSCSLLIQENADPDVRRDLKGFFSRVVPPADDPSMRWIVHRDEGPDDMPAHIKAALTQTSLGIPVADSRLLLGTWQGLYLFEHRDQPHRREIVLHLSA
;
A
#
# COMPACT_ATOMS: atom_id res chain seq x y z
N MET A 1 4.59 2.06 -23.67
CA MET A 1 4.69 2.39 -22.23
C MET A 1 3.54 3.29 -21.87
N ALA A 2 2.84 3.00 -20.78
CA ALA A 2 1.67 3.76 -20.34
C ALA A 2 1.78 4.10 -18.85
N GLN A 3 1.19 5.22 -18.43
CA GLN A 3 1.20 5.64 -17.04
C GLN A 3 -0.14 6.27 -16.65
N THR A 4 -0.59 6.00 -15.43
CA THR A 4 -1.73 6.71 -14.81
C THR A 4 -1.49 6.95 -13.33
N ARG A 5 -2.38 7.75 -12.72
CA ARG A 5 -2.41 8.01 -11.28
C ARG A 5 -3.75 7.58 -10.72
N LEU A 6 -3.73 6.84 -9.61
CA LEU A 6 -4.89 6.53 -8.80
C LEU A 6 -4.89 7.39 -7.54
N THR A 7 -6.07 7.79 -7.09
CA THR A 7 -6.26 8.43 -5.78
C THR A 7 -7.10 7.52 -4.90
N ILE A 8 -6.54 7.09 -3.77
CA ILE A 8 -7.22 6.27 -2.78
C ILE A 8 -7.59 7.14 -1.58
N ALA A 9 -8.88 7.21 -1.25
CA ALA A 9 -9.35 7.89 -0.06
C ALA A 9 -9.33 6.92 1.13
N THR A 10 -8.58 7.26 2.17
CA THR A 10 -8.46 6.46 3.38
C THR A 10 -9.28 7.10 4.52
N ARG A 11 -9.68 6.29 5.49
CA ARG A 11 -10.49 6.68 6.67
C ARG A 11 -9.77 6.39 7.99
N GLY A 12 -8.47 6.12 7.93
CA GLY A 12 -7.62 5.68 9.04
C GLY A 12 -6.90 4.36 8.73
N GLN A 13 -6.15 3.86 9.71
CA GLN A 13 -5.25 2.72 9.53
C GLN A 13 -5.96 1.47 9.00
N GLY A 14 -5.39 0.87 7.95
CA GLY A 14 -5.91 -0.35 7.35
C GLY A 14 -5.44 -0.59 5.93
N LEU A 15 -5.87 -1.73 5.38
CA LEU A 15 -5.58 -2.12 4.00
C LEU A 15 -6.74 -1.73 3.08
N TYR A 16 -6.43 -0.95 2.05
CA TYR A 16 -7.36 -0.45 1.04
C TYR A 16 -7.01 -1.12 -0.29
N GLU A 17 -7.88 -2.03 -0.75
CA GLU A 17 -7.64 -2.79 -1.98
C GLU A 17 -7.83 -1.90 -3.22
N PHE A 18 -6.97 -2.06 -4.22
CA PHE A 18 -7.07 -1.39 -5.52
C PHE A 18 -6.74 -2.32 -6.70
N THR A 19 -6.89 -3.63 -6.50
CA THR A 19 -6.60 -4.67 -7.51
C THR A 19 -7.39 -4.45 -8.80
N ALA A 20 -8.65 -4.04 -8.68
CA ALA A 20 -9.55 -3.82 -9.82
C ALA A 20 -9.09 -2.65 -10.70
N GLU A 21 -8.66 -1.55 -10.10
CA GLU A 21 -8.15 -0.36 -10.78
C GLU A 21 -6.84 -0.67 -11.53
N ALA A 22 -5.93 -1.41 -10.90
CA ALA A 22 -4.69 -1.86 -11.53
C ALA A 22 -4.97 -2.81 -12.70
N THR A 23 -5.94 -3.73 -12.54
CA THR A 23 -6.36 -4.68 -13.58
C THR A 23 -6.97 -3.94 -14.77
N ALA A 24 -7.88 -3.00 -14.53
CA ALA A 24 -8.50 -2.17 -15.55
C ALA A 24 -7.46 -1.35 -16.34
N PHE A 25 -6.45 -0.80 -15.65
CA PHE A 25 -5.35 -0.10 -16.29
C PHE A 25 -4.54 -1.01 -17.22
N VAL A 26 -4.20 -2.22 -16.78
CA VAL A 26 -3.45 -3.18 -17.62
C VAL A 26 -4.29 -3.62 -18.83
N GLN A 27 -5.55 -3.97 -18.61
CA GLN A 27 -6.46 -4.39 -19.69
C GLN A 27 -6.67 -3.29 -20.73
N ALA A 28 -6.81 -2.03 -20.32
CA ALA A 28 -6.99 -0.90 -21.23
C ALA A 28 -5.78 -0.64 -22.14
N ASN A 29 -4.58 -1.07 -21.72
CA ASN A 29 -3.34 -0.91 -22.49
C ASN A 29 -2.92 -2.19 -23.24
N ALA A 30 -3.61 -3.31 -22.99
CA ALA A 30 -3.50 -4.59 -23.68
C ALA A 30 -2.06 -5.06 -24.04
N PRO A 31 -1.10 -5.07 -23.11
CA PRO A 31 0.24 -5.60 -23.40
C PRO A 31 0.19 -7.12 -23.62
N ALA A 32 1.02 -7.63 -24.52
CA ALA A 32 1.26 -9.06 -24.66
C ALA A 32 2.03 -9.60 -23.44
N GLU A 33 3.14 -8.96 -23.11
CA GLU A 33 3.97 -9.20 -21.92
C GLU A 33 4.49 -7.87 -21.37
N GLY A 34 4.88 -7.84 -20.10
CA GLY A 34 5.53 -6.67 -19.50
C GLY A 34 5.61 -6.71 -17.98
N LEU A 35 5.89 -5.54 -17.41
CA LEU A 35 5.95 -5.30 -15.96
C LEU A 35 5.07 -4.10 -15.61
N LEU A 36 4.13 -4.31 -14.70
CA LEU A 36 3.43 -3.22 -14.02
C LEU A 36 4.25 -2.81 -12.80
N THR A 37 4.80 -1.61 -12.84
CA THR A 37 5.37 -0.94 -11.67
C THR A 37 4.27 -0.11 -10.99
N ILE A 38 4.12 -0.29 -9.68
CA ILE A 38 3.18 0.44 -8.84
C ILE A 38 3.99 1.21 -7.81
N PHE A 39 3.83 2.52 -7.72
CA PHE A 39 4.59 3.37 -6.80
C PHE A 39 3.69 4.30 -5.99
N VAL A 40 3.76 4.25 -4.67
CA VAL A 40 3.03 5.20 -3.81
C VAL A 40 3.85 6.45 -3.56
N ARG A 41 3.26 7.62 -3.77
CA ARG A 41 3.94 8.92 -3.65
C ARG A 41 3.87 9.51 -2.24
N HIS A 42 4.05 8.66 -1.22
CA HIS A 42 3.82 8.99 0.19
C HIS A 42 4.83 8.25 1.06
N THR A 43 5.17 8.82 2.21
CA THR A 43 6.14 8.25 3.18
C THR A 43 5.48 7.76 4.47
N SER A 44 4.15 7.90 4.60
CA SER A 44 3.36 7.47 5.76
C SER A 44 2.25 6.48 5.41
N CYS A 45 2.35 5.85 4.24
CA CYS A 45 1.58 4.67 3.82
C CYS A 45 2.45 3.81 2.89
N SER A 46 1.99 2.61 2.58
CA SER A 46 2.79 1.61 1.87
C SER A 46 1.98 0.83 0.85
N LEU A 47 2.66 0.00 0.07
CA LEU A 47 2.06 -0.96 -0.83
C LEU A 47 2.28 -2.39 -0.32
N LEU A 48 1.28 -3.25 -0.50
CA LEU A 48 1.35 -4.67 -0.15
C LEU A 48 0.68 -5.53 -1.21
N ILE A 49 1.24 -6.73 -1.41
CA ILE A 49 0.54 -7.86 -2.00
C ILE A 49 0.20 -8.81 -0.86
N GLN A 50 -1.09 -9.01 -0.59
CA GLN A 50 -1.55 -9.86 0.51
C GLN A 50 -2.87 -10.54 0.18
N GLU A 51 -3.33 -11.42 1.07
CA GLU A 51 -4.60 -12.14 0.90
C GLU A 51 -5.80 -11.19 0.76
N ASN A 52 -6.69 -11.47 -0.21
CA ASN A 52 -7.94 -10.73 -0.43
C ASN A 52 -9.23 -11.54 -0.24
N ALA A 53 -9.13 -12.75 0.31
CA ALA A 53 -10.28 -13.59 0.64
C ALA A 53 -10.70 -13.43 2.10
N ASP A 54 -9.82 -13.73 3.05
CA ASP A 54 -10.15 -13.68 4.47
C ASP A 54 -9.95 -12.26 5.08
N PRO A 55 -11.01 -11.61 5.58
CA PRO A 55 -10.88 -10.31 6.26
C PRO A 55 -10.03 -10.37 7.54
N ASP A 56 -9.85 -11.54 8.16
CA ASP A 56 -9.07 -11.69 9.38
C ASP A 56 -7.58 -11.46 9.13
N VAL A 57 -7.06 -11.81 7.94
CA VAL A 57 -5.68 -11.49 7.55
C VAL A 57 -5.40 -9.98 7.63
N ARG A 58 -6.35 -9.15 7.17
CA ARG A 58 -6.22 -7.68 7.26
C ARG A 58 -6.27 -7.19 8.70
N ARG A 59 -7.10 -7.81 9.55
CA ARG A 59 -7.19 -7.48 10.98
C ARG A 59 -5.88 -7.81 11.69
N ASP A 60 -5.33 -8.99 11.41
CA ASP A 60 -4.11 -9.48 12.05
C ASP A 60 -2.88 -8.71 11.60
N LEU A 61 -2.77 -8.36 10.31
CA LEU A 61 -1.72 -7.48 9.82
C LEU A 61 -1.77 -6.11 10.51
N LYS A 62 -2.94 -5.47 10.57
CA LYS A 62 -3.10 -4.22 11.31
C LYS A 62 -2.68 -4.38 12.77
N GLY A 63 -3.16 -5.43 13.44
CA GLY A 63 -2.81 -5.71 14.83
C GLY A 63 -1.32 -5.99 15.05
N PHE A 64 -0.65 -6.69 14.15
CA PHE A 64 0.77 -6.97 14.23
C PHE A 64 1.59 -5.67 14.15
N PHE A 65 1.30 -4.83 13.15
CA PHE A 65 2.03 -3.56 12.98
C PHE A 65 1.76 -2.57 14.11
N SER A 66 0.57 -2.55 14.70
CA SER A 66 0.30 -1.75 15.91
C SER A 66 1.10 -2.21 17.13
N ARG A 67 1.53 -3.47 17.20
CA ARG A 67 2.35 -4.01 18.31
C ARG A 67 3.85 -3.76 18.09
N VAL A 68 4.33 -3.93 16.86
CA VAL A 68 5.75 -3.76 16.53
C VAL A 68 6.13 -2.28 16.42
N VAL A 69 5.19 -1.44 15.98
CA VAL A 69 5.37 0.00 15.86
C VAL A 69 4.18 0.71 16.52
N PRO A 70 4.18 0.81 17.87
CA PRO A 70 3.12 1.49 18.60
C PRO A 70 3.18 3.02 18.39
N PRO A 71 2.13 3.75 18.80
CA PRO A 71 2.10 5.20 18.78
C PRO A 71 3.26 5.83 19.55
N ALA A 72 3.69 7.05 19.16
CA ALA A 72 4.87 7.70 19.70
C ALA A 72 4.75 8.12 21.18
N ASP A 73 3.54 8.15 21.74
CA ASP A 73 3.27 8.37 23.16
C ASP A 73 3.37 7.09 24.00
N ASP A 74 3.52 5.92 23.37
CA ASP A 74 3.84 4.68 24.07
C ASP A 74 5.22 4.78 24.78
N PRO A 75 5.36 4.31 26.04
CA PRO A 75 6.63 4.37 26.76
C PRO A 75 7.82 3.72 26.03
N SER A 76 7.58 2.71 25.19
CA SER A 76 8.62 2.07 24.35
C SER A 76 9.14 2.98 23.24
N MET A 77 8.38 4.02 22.89
CA MET A 77 8.69 4.96 21.79
C MET A 77 9.29 6.29 22.28
N ARG A 78 9.78 6.35 23.53
CA ARG A 78 10.40 7.57 24.11
C ARG A 78 11.60 8.11 23.33
N TRP A 79 12.24 7.28 22.51
CA TRP A 79 13.34 7.67 21.63
C TRP A 79 12.90 8.46 20.39
N ILE A 80 11.60 8.48 20.05
CA ILE A 80 11.08 9.28 18.94
C ILE A 80 11.22 10.76 19.25
N VAL A 81 11.93 11.46 18.35
CA VAL A 81 12.13 12.92 18.36
C VAL A 81 11.08 13.64 17.50
N HIS A 82 10.73 13.08 16.33
CA HIS A 82 9.73 13.65 15.43
C HIS A 82 8.31 13.46 15.99
N ARG A 83 7.69 14.54 16.50
CA ARG A 83 6.40 14.49 17.24
C ARG A 83 5.38 15.54 16.77
N ASP A 84 5.68 16.27 15.70
CA ASP A 84 4.96 17.50 15.35
C ASP A 84 3.54 17.26 14.81
N GLU A 85 3.27 16.12 14.18
CA GLU A 85 1.99 15.84 13.50
C GLU A 85 1.12 14.78 14.20
N GLY A 86 1.34 14.57 15.50
CA GLY A 86 0.58 13.62 16.31
C GLY A 86 1.29 12.29 16.56
N PRO A 87 0.72 11.45 17.45
CA PRO A 87 1.39 10.25 17.94
C PRO A 87 1.51 9.13 16.88
N ASP A 88 0.74 9.18 15.80
CA ASP A 88 0.77 8.18 14.73
C ASP A 88 1.75 8.50 13.59
N ASP A 89 2.28 9.72 13.53
CA ASP A 89 3.04 10.20 12.38
C ASP A 89 4.41 9.51 12.20
N MET A 90 5.33 9.66 13.14
CA MET A 90 6.62 8.96 13.05
C MET A 90 6.45 7.42 13.03
N PRO A 91 5.52 6.81 13.79
CA PRO A 91 5.16 5.40 13.62
C PRO A 91 4.73 5.04 12.19
N ALA A 92 3.95 5.90 11.51
CA ALA A 92 3.57 5.68 10.13
C ALA A 92 4.77 5.66 9.17
N HIS A 93 5.74 6.54 9.39
CA HIS A 93 7.02 6.51 8.66
C HIS A 93 7.83 5.24 8.91
N ILE A 94 7.90 4.76 10.16
CA ILE A 94 8.59 3.51 10.50
C ILE A 94 7.89 2.32 9.82
N LYS A 95 6.56 2.22 9.93
CA LYS A 95 5.77 1.16 9.24
C LYS A 95 5.99 1.21 7.73
N ALA A 96 6.13 2.39 7.14
CA ALA A 96 6.45 2.54 5.73
C ALA A 96 7.88 2.09 5.37
N ALA A 97 8.86 2.39 6.21
CA ALA A 97 10.24 1.95 6.03
C ALA A 97 10.42 0.43 6.21
N LEU A 98 9.61 -0.20 7.06
CA LEU A 98 9.60 -1.66 7.27
C LEU A 98 8.91 -2.43 6.15
N THR A 99 8.19 -1.74 5.27
CA THR A 99 7.45 -2.34 4.17
C THR A 99 8.01 -1.82 2.85
N GLN A 100 7.17 -1.35 1.93
CA GLN A 100 7.62 -0.93 0.61
C GLN A 100 6.73 0.15 0.02
N THR A 101 7.33 1.00 -0.80
CA THR A 101 6.64 2.05 -1.55
C THR A 101 6.49 1.70 -3.04
N SER A 102 7.07 0.58 -3.48
CA SER A 102 7.06 0.14 -4.88
C SER A 102 6.76 -1.35 -4.98
N LEU A 103 5.95 -1.75 -5.95
CA LEU A 103 5.70 -3.14 -6.34
C LEU A 103 5.98 -3.32 -7.84
N GLY A 104 6.48 -4.49 -8.22
CA GLY A 104 6.58 -4.92 -9.61
C GLY A 104 5.76 -6.20 -9.82
N ILE A 105 4.81 -6.17 -10.74
CA ILE A 105 3.93 -7.31 -11.05
C ILE A 105 4.09 -7.68 -12.52
N PRO A 106 4.53 -8.91 -12.85
CA PRO A 106 4.56 -9.37 -14.23
C PRO A 106 3.18 -9.34 -14.87
N VAL A 107 3.15 -9.03 -16.16
CA VAL A 107 1.94 -8.97 -16.98
C VAL A 107 2.11 -9.92 -18.16
N ALA A 108 1.10 -10.75 -18.43
CA ALA A 108 0.99 -11.50 -19.67
C ALA A 108 -0.47 -11.64 -20.09
N ASP A 109 -0.72 -11.70 -21.41
CA ASP A 109 -2.07 -11.76 -21.99
C ASP A 109 -2.99 -10.67 -21.42
N SER A 110 -2.48 -9.45 -21.26
CA SER A 110 -3.21 -8.32 -20.67
C SER A 110 -3.78 -8.59 -19.26
N ARG A 111 -3.15 -9.49 -18.50
CA ARG A 111 -3.52 -9.84 -17.13
C ARG A 111 -2.33 -9.67 -16.19
N LEU A 112 -2.63 -9.20 -14.98
CA LEU A 112 -1.69 -9.25 -13.87
C LEU A 112 -1.45 -10.72 -13.50
N LEU A 113 -0.19 -11.15 -13.43
CA LEU A 113 0.18 -12.51 -13.03
C LEU A 113 0.20 -12.64 -11.50
N LEU A 114 -0.93 -12.30 -10.87
CA LEU A 114 -1.18 -12.50 -9.44
C LEU A 114 -1.65 -13.94 -9.19
N GLY A 115 -1.30 -14.49 -8.03
CA GLY A 115 -1.89 -15.72 -7.53
C GLY A 115 -3.37 -15.54 -7.16
N THR A 116 -4.11 -16.64 -7.06
CA THR A 116 -5.56 -16.65 -6.79
C THR A 116 -5.99 -15.79 -5.59
N TRP A 117 -5.16 -15.76 -4.56
CA TRP A 117 -5.44 -15.06 -3.31
C TRP A 117 -4.70 -13.73 -3.17
N GLN A 118 -3.95 -13.29 -4.18
CA GLN A 118 -3.17 -12.06 -4.10
C GLN A 118 -3.99 -10.85 -4.52
N GLY A 119 -4.19 -9.92 -3.59
CA GLY A 119 -4.70 -8.58 -3.84
C GLY A 119 -3.64 -7.50 -3.68
N LEU A 120 -3.85 -6.37 -4.36
CA LEU A 120 -3.01 -5.18 -4.28
C LEU A 120 -3.62 -4.20 -3.29
N TYR A 121 -2.84 -3.81 -2.28
CA TYR A 121 -3.31 -2.95 -1.19
C TYR A 121 -2.45 -1.74 -0.97
N LEU A 122 -3.10 -0.61 -0.71
CA LEU A 122 -2.51 0.51 0.00
C LEU A 122 -2.68 0.26 1.50
N PHE A 123 -1.58 0.22 2.24
CA PHE A 123 -1.59 0.11 3.69
C PHE A 123 -1.47 1.52 4.28
N GLU A 124 -2.58 2.06 4.75
CA GLU A 124 -2.63 3.32 5.49
C GLU A 124 -2.14 3.12 6.92
N HIS A 125 -1.21 3.97 7.35
CA HIS A 125 -0.62 3.92 8.69
C HIS A 125 -1.03 5.11 9.56
N ARG A 126 -1.65 6.14 8.99
CA ARG A 126 -2.19 7.28 9.74
C ARG A 126 -3.62 7.01 10.21
N ASP A 127 -3.98 7.58 11.35
CA ASP A 127 -5.30 7.39 11.96
C ASP A 127 -6.37 8.29 11.31
N GLN A 128 -5.97 9.46 10.83
CA GLN A 128 -6.88 10.41 10.18
C GLN A 128 -7.14 10.05 8.71
N PRO A 129 -8.25 10.51 8.12
CA PRO A 129 -8.50 10.35 6.69
C PRO A 129 -7.45 11.06 5.81
N HIS A 130 -6.96 10.39 4.77
CA HIS A 130 -6.06 10.97 3.79
C HIS A 130 -6.52 10.70 2.34
N ARG A 131 -5.91 11.42 1.40
CA ARG A 131 -5.94 11.10 -0.03
C ARG A 131 -4.55 10.66 -0.45
N ARG A 132 -4.38 9.39 -0.78
CA ARG A 132 -3.11 8.80 -1.20
C ARG A 132 -3.05 8.68 -2.71
N GLU A 133 -1.87 8.85 -3.27
CA GLU A 133 -1.62 8.80 -4.71
C GLU A 133 -0.72 7.63 -5.04
N ILE A 134 -1.16 6.82 -5.99
CA ILE A 134 -0.42 5.68 -6.53
C ILE A 134 -0.19 5.93 -8.02
N VAL A 135 1.05 5.77 -8.47
CA VAL A 135 1.41 5.78 -9.89
C VAL A 135 1.42 4.34 -10.38
N LEU A 136 0.71 4.09 -11.47
CA LEU A 136 0.82 2.85 -12.23
C LEU A 136 1.62 3.15 -13.49
N HIS A 137 2.68 2.40 -13.72
CA HIS A 137 3.51 2.51 -14.91
C HIS A 137 3.69 1.12 -15.53
N LEU A 138 3.29 0.98 -16.79
CA LEU A 138 3.37 -0.27 -17.54
C LEU A 138 4.47 -0.16 -18.60
N SER A 139 5.52 -0.98 -18.43
CA SER A 139 6.59 -1.18 -19.40
C SER A 139 6.49 -2.57 -20.03
N ALA A 140 6.83 -2.68 -21.31
CA ALA A 140 7.02 -3.94 -22.03
C ALA A 140 8.51 -4.20 -22.17
#